data_AF-A0A148N9L4-F1
#
_entry.id   AF-A0A148N9L4-F1
#
_cell.length_a   1.000
_cell.length_b   1.000
_cell.length_c   1.000
_cell.angle_alpha   90.00
_cell.angle_beta   90.00
_cell.angle_gamma   90.00
#
_symmetry.space_group_name_H-M   'P 1'
#
loop_
_entity.id
_entity.type
_entity.pdbx_description
1 polymer ?
#
loop_
_entity_poly.entity_id
_entity_poly.type
_entity_poly.pdbx_seq_one_letter_code
_entity_poly.pdbx_strand_id
1 'polypeptide(L)'
;MKKILFLILVALLIGGCSYKERNEFEEKLAARLATDEDLKDYNLDPNEVAECVTSEIAKTLPGFRGTPARKPYWEAYASFESSRNTEEGFDAIKKAAKVFGSEKKASAAALSITEYIMHCMGKLIESSAPSGSKASE
;
A
#
# COMPACT_ATOMS: atom_id res chain seq x y z
N MET A 1 -14.28 -9.53 -37.87
CA MET A 1 -14.05 -9.83 -36.43
C MET A 1 -12.59 -9.63 -35.96
N LYS A 2 -11.58 -9.59 -36.84
CA LYS A 2 -10.17 -9.36 -36.44
C LYS A 2 -9.87 -7.96 -35.87
N LYS A 3 -10.66 -6.94 -36.23
CA LYS A 3 -10.50 -5.55 -35.75
C LYS A 3 -10.99 -5.31 -34.32
N ILE A 4 -11.91 -6.15 -33.81
CA ILE A 4 -12.43 -6.03 -32.44
C ILE A 4 -11.42 -6.61 -31.43
N LEU A 5 -10.67 -7.64 -31.82
CA LEU A 5 -9.62 -8.23 -30.99
C LEU A 5 -8.49 -7.23 -30.66
N PHE A 6 -8.15 -6.34 -31.60
CA PHE A 6 -7.13 -5.31 -31.39
C PHE A 6 -7.57 -4.20 -30.43
N LEU A 7 -8.86 -3.88 -30.36
CA LEU A 7 -9.36 -2.84 -29.44
C LEU A 7 -9.36 -3.32 -27.98
N ILE A 8 -9.58 -4.61 -27.74
CA ILE A 8 -9.53 -5.18 -26.38
C ILE A 8 -8.08 -5.29 -25.89
N LEU A 9 -7.14 -5.64 -26.77
CA LEU A 9 -5.71 -5.74 -26.43
C LEU A 9 -5.09 -4.38 -26.10
N VAL A 10 -5.49 -3.30 -26.79
CA VAL A 10 -5.02 -1.94 -26.51
C VAL A 10 -5.62 -1.41 -25.19
N ALA A 11 -6.86 -1.75 -24.85
CA ALA A 11 -7.47 -1.34 -23.58
C ALA A 11 -6.79 -2.01 -22.35
N LEU A 12 -6.33 -3.25 -22.47
CA LEU A 12 -5.59 -3.95 -21.40
C LEU A 12 -4.19 -3.37 -21.14
N LEU A 13 -3.55 -2.76 -22.14
CA LEU A 13 -2.21 -2.17 -21.98
C LEU A 13 -2.21 -0.82 -21.24
N ILE A 14 -3.36 -0.14 -21.15
CA ILE A 14 -3.46 1.18 -20.52
C ILE A 14 -3.66 1.07 -18.98
N GLY A 15 -4.14 -0.08 -18.48
CA GLY A 15 -4.39 -0.31 -17.05
C GLY A 15 -3.16 -0.64 -16.19
N GLY A 16 -1.98 -0.80 -16.80
CA GLY A 16 -0.76 -1.28 -16.11
C GLY A 16 0.13 -0.19 -15.51
N CYS A 17 -0.06 1.09 -15.86
CA CYS A 17 0.96 2.12 -15.61
C CYS A 17 1.12 2.57 -14.15
N SER A 18 0.16 2.31 -13.25
CA SER A 18 0.34 2.52 -11.80
C SER A 18 0.35 1.22 -11.01
N TYR A 19 0.14 0.09 -11.69
CA TYR A 19 0.00 -1.22 -11.05
C TYR A 19 1.39 -1.74 -10.64
N LYS A 20 2.40 -1.47 -11.48
CA LYS A 20 3.79 -1.84 -11.18
C LYS A 20 4.28 -1.20 -9.88
N GLU A 21 4.15 0.12 -9.73
CA GLU A 21 4.67 0.85 -8.58
C GLU A 21 3.89 0.53 -7.30
N ARG A 22 2.58 0.29 -7.43
CA ARG A 22 1.76 -0.26 -6.34
C ARG A 22 2.32 -1.60 -5.88
N ASN A 23 2.55 -2.53 -6.81
CA ASN A 23 3.06 -3.85 -6.47
C ASN A 23 4.47 -3.78 -5.90
N GLU A 24 5.33 -2.89 -6.40
CA GLU A 24 6.66 -2.67 -5.82
C GLU A 24 6.58 -2.23 -4.35
N PHE A 25 5.65 -1.33 -4.01
CA PHE A 25 5.39 -0.97 -2.61
C PHE A 25 4.88 -2.18 -1.81
N GLU A 26 3.89 -2.89 -2.33
CA GLU A 26 3.27 -4.05 -1.66
C GLU A 26 4.29 -5.16 -1.39
N GLU A 27 5.14 -5.50 -2.36
CA GLU A 27 6.22 -6.51 -2.24
C GLU A 27 7.27 -6.10 -1.21
N LYS A 28 7.69 -4.83 -1.20
CA LYS A 28 8.64 -4.32 -0.20
C LYS A 28 8.06 -4.35 1.21
N LEU A 29 6.80 -3.95 1.34
CA LEU A 29 6.10 -3.99 2.61
C LEU A 29 5.95 -5.43 3.11
N ALA A 30 5.52 -6.37 2.24
CA ALA A 30 5.42 -7.79 2.57
C ALA A 30 6.79 -8.35 3.01
N ALA A 31 7.88 -7.98 2.33
CA ALA A 31 9.22 -8.41 2.71
C ALA A 31 9.66 -7.87 4.08
N ARG A 32 9.33 -6.61 4.42
CA ARG A 32 9.57 -6.08 5.77
C ARG A 32 8.71 -6.81 6.80
N LEU A 33 7.42 -6.97 6.53
CA LEU A 33 6.46 -7.63 7.42
C LEU A 33 6.79 -9.11 7.66
N ALA A 34 7.41 -9.81 6.71
CA ALA A 34 7.88 -11.17 6.90
C ALA A 34 8.96 -11.31 8.00
N THR A 35 9.59 -10.20 8.37
CA THR A 35 10.56 -10.14 9.48
C THR A 35 9.97 -9.61 10.78
N ASP A 36 8.68 -9.27 10.79
CA ASP A 36 7.97 -8.75 11.96
C ASP A 36 7.53 -9.90 12.88
N GLU A 37 7.91 -9.84 14.16
CA GLU A 37 7.57 -10.88 15.13
C GLU A 37 6.09 -10.85 15.52
N ASP A 38 5.45 -9.67 15.52
CA ASP A 38 4.04 -9.57 15.90
C ASP A 38 3.16 -10.37 14.91
N LEU A 39 3.48 -10.33 13.62
CA LEU A 39 2.75 -11.11 12.62
C LEU A 39 2.88 -12.62 12.84
N LYS A 40 4.04 -13.09 13.33
CA LYS A 40 4.25 -14.51 13.66
C LYS A 40 3.43 -14.89 14.89
N ASP A 41 3.43 -14.06 15.92
CA ASP A 41 2.71 -14.30 17.16
C ASP A 41 1.18 -14.39 16.93
N TYR A 42 0.66 -13.58 16.00
CA TYR A 42 -0.75 -13.61 15.60
C TYR A 42 -1.05 -14.56 14.44
N ASN A 43 -0.07 -15.33 13.93
CA ASN A 43 -0.20 -16.23 12.78
C ASN A 43 -0.85 -15.56 11.55
N LEU A 44 -0.42 -14.33 11.26
CA LEU A 44 -0.88 -13.54 10.12
C LEU A 44 0.05 -13.72 8.92
N ASP A 45 -0.51 -13.85 7.71
CA ASP A 45 0.27 -13.87 6.47
C ASP A 45 0.77 -12.44 6.14
N PRO A 46 2.08 -12.21 6.05
CA PRO A 46 2.64 -10.90 5.66
C PRO A 46 2.08 -10.36 4.34
N ASN A 47 1.75 -11.22 3.38
CA ASN A 47 1.20 -10.81 2.09
C ASN A 47 -0.23 -10.31 2.25
N GLU A 48 -1.05 -10.95 3.07
CA GLU A 48 -2.43 -10.50 3.33
C GLU A 48 -2.46 -9.17 4.07
N VAL A 49 -1.55 -8.97 5.04
CA VAL A 49 -1.39 -7.68 5.74
C VAL A 49 -0.94 -6.60 4.73
N ALA A 50 0.08 -6.88 3.91
CA ALA A 50 0.58 -5.93 2.91
C ALA A 50 -0.47 -5.56 1.85
N GLU A 51 -1.26 -6.53 1.38
CA GLU A 51 -2.38 -6.29 0.45
C GLU A 51 -3.43 -5.40 1.10
N CYS A 52 -3.80 -5.68 2.36
CA CYS A 52 -4.75 -4.87 3.11
C CYS A 52 -4.25 -3.42 3.23
N VAL A 53 -3.00 -3.21 3.67
CA VAL A 53 -2.41 -1.87 3.83
C VAL A 53 -2.39 -1.12 2.51
N THR A 54 -1.94 -1.78 1.44
CA THR A 54 -1.92 -1.19 0.09
C THR A 54 -3.32 -0.83 -0.38
N SER A 55 -4.32 -1.65 -0.06
CA SER A 55 -5.73 -1.38 -0.37
C SER A 55 -6.28 -0.18 0.40
N GLU A 56 -5.97 -0.05 1.70
CA GLU A 56 -6.39 1.10 2.51
C GLU A 56 -5.72 2.40 2.03
N ILE A 57 -4.42 2.38 1.77
CA ILE A 57 -3.70 3.53 1.18
C ILE A 57 -4.36 3.92 -0.16
N ALA A 58 -4.65 2.95 -1.03
CA ALA A 58 -5.25 3.19 -2.34
C ALA A 58 -6.62 3.89 -2.27
N LYS A 59 -7.35 3.81 -1.16
CA LYS A 59 -8.62 4.52 -0.95
C LYS A 59 -8.41 6.02 -0.67
N THR A 60 -7.26 6.39 -0.12
CA THR A 60 -6.93 7.78 0.20
C THR A 60 -6.28 8.54 -0.97
N LEU A 61 -5.75 7.81 -1.94
CA LEU A 61 -5.10 8.41 -3.11
C LEU A 61 -6.11 9.05 -4.08
N PRO A 62 -5.77 10.19 -4.69
CA PRO A 62 -6.63 10.82 -5.68
C PRO A 62 -6.81 9.96 -6.94
N GLY A 63 -7.88 10.22 -7.69
CA GLY A 63 -8.23 9.48 -8.90
C GLY A 63 -8.77 8.08 -8.63
N PHE A 64 -8.97 7.29 -9.68
CA PHE A 64 -9.47 5.91 -9.59
C PHE A 64 -8.33 4.88 -9.59
N ARG A 65 -8.62 3.65 -9.14
CA ARG A 65 -7.66 2.54 -9.16
C ARG A 65 -7.13 2.30 -10.58
N GLY A 66 -5.81 2.18 -10.73
CA GLY A 66 -5.14 1.99 -12.03
C GLY A 66 -4.89 3.27 -12.84
N THR A 67 -5.22 4.46 -12.31
CA THR A 67 -4.95 5.72 -13.02
C THR A 67 -3.47 6.12 -12.93
N PRO A 68 -2.85 6.65 -14.01
CA PRO A 68 -1.46 7.11 -13.99
C PRO A 68 -1.18 8.18 -12.94
N ALA A 69 -2.19 8.96 -12.56
CA ALA A 69 -2.08 9.99 -11.52
C ALA A 69 -1.67 9.43 -10.15
N ARG A 70 -1.89 8.13 -9.89
CA ARG A 70 -1.50 7.48 -8.63
C ARG A 70 -0.05 7.02 -8.59
N LYS A 71 0.61 6.89 -9.74
CA LYS A 71 2.01 6.47 -9.85
C LYS A 71 2.97 7.22 -8.91
N PRO A 72 3.02 8.58 -8.91
CA PRO A 72 3.97 9.30 -8.05
C PRO A 72 3.70 9.10 -6.55
N TYR A 73 2.46 8.78 -6.16
CA TYR A 73 2.14 8.45 -4.77
C TYR A 73 2.72 7.08 -4.39
N TRP A 74 2.57 6.09 -5.26
CA TRP A 74 3.14 4.76 -5.03
C TRP A 74 4.66 4.77 -5.00
N GLU A 75 5.30 5.53 -5.89
CA GLU A 75 6.76 5.72 -5.85
C GLU A 75 7.21 6.36 -4.54
N ALA A 76 6.44 7.33 -4.00
CA ALA A 76 6.74 7.94 -2.71
C ALA A 76 6.58 6.94 -1.55
N TYR A 77 5.48 6.19 -1.51
CA TYR A 77 5.28 5.14 -0.49
C TYR A 77 6.36 4.06 -0.56
N ALA A 78 6.72 3.59 -1.75
CA ALA A 78 7.83 2.65 -1.95
C ALA A 78 9.17 3.24 -1.49
N SER A 79 9.38 4.55 -1.67
CA SER A 79 10.58 5.24 -1.17
C SER A 79 10.61 5.31 0.34
N PHE A 80 9.48 5.60 1.01
CA PHE A 80 9.38 5.60 2.47
C PHE A 80 9.70 4.22 3.04
N GLU A 81 9.14 3.17 2.45
CA GLU A 81 9.36 1.78 2.86
C GLU A 81 10.82 1.32 2.64
N SER A 82 11.50 1.89 1.65
CA SER A 82 12.88 1.51 1.32
C SER A 82 13.94 2.22 2.17
N SER A 83 13.59 3.31 2.87
CA SER A 83 14.52 4.11 3.67
C SER A 83 15.08 3.28 4.83
N ARG A 84 16.41 3.20 4.94
CA ARG A 84 17.12 2.37 5.93
C ARG A 84 17.54 3.14 7.17
N ASN A 85 17.58 4.46 7.08
CA ASN A 85 18.00 5.35 8.14
C ASN A 85 17.23 6.67 8.09
N THR A 86 17.42 7.47 9.14
CA THR A 86 16.71 8.74 9.31
C THR A 86 17.01 9.75 8.21
N GLU A 87 18.25 9.81 7.71
CA GLU A 87 18.64 10.74 6.65
C GLU A 87 17.91 10.41 5.33
N GLU A 88 17.93 9.14 4.93
CA GLU A 88 17.17 8.64 3.77
C GLU A 88 15.67 8.86 3.92
N GLY A 89 15.13 8.73 5.14
CA GLY A 89 13.73 9.00 5.44
C GLY A 89 13.35 10.47 5.23
N PHE A 90 14.16 11.40 5.75
CA PHE A 90 13.95 12.83 5.53
C PHE A 90 14.08 13.21 4.06
N ASP A 91 15.03 12.63 3.35
CA ASP A 91 15.21 12.83 1.92
C ASP A 91 14.01 12.34 1.11
N ALA A 92 13.46 11.17 1.46
CA ALA A 92 12.24 10.64 0.84
C ALA A 92 11.04 11.57 1.08
N ILE A 93 10.85 12.05 2.31
CA ILE A 93 9.78 13.01 2.67
C ILE A 93 9.91 14.30 1.85
N LYS A 94 11.12 14.85 1.77
CA LYS A 94 11.40 16.10 1.03
C LYS A 94 11.10 15.96 -0.46
N LYS A 95 11.48 14.83 -1.07
CA LYS A 95 11.16 14.53 -2.48
C LYS A 95 9.65 14.37 -2.70
N ALA A 96 8.98 13.67 -1.78
CA ALA A 96 7.55 13.41 -1.83
C ALA A 96 6.67 14.66 -1.55
N ALA A 97 7.23 15.73 -0.99
CA ALA A 97 6.50 16.96 -0.69
C ALA A 97 5.76 17.55 -1.91
N LYS A 98 6.33 17.43 -3.12
CA LYS A 98 5.69 17.88 -4.36
C LYS A 98 4.44 17.07 -4.73
N VAL A 99 4.40 15.80 -4.33
CA VAL A 99 3.31 14.86 -4.62
C VAL A 99 2.18 15.04 -3.60
N PHE A 100 2.52 15.18 -2.32
CA PHE A 100 1.55 15.34 -1.23
C PHE A 100 1.17 16.81 -0.95
N GLY A 101 1.86 17.76 -1.58
CA GLY A 101 1.62 19.20 -1.48
C GLY A 101 2.38 19.91 -0.36
N SER A 102 3.01 19.19 0.57
CA SER A 102 3.97 19.74 1.54
C SER A 102 4.78 18.63 2.21
N GLU A 103 5.93 18.97 2.81
CA GLU A 103 6.71 18.03 3.63
C GLU A 103 5.91 17.50 4.81
N LYS A 104 5.08 18.35 5.45
CA LYS A 104 4.19 17.94 6.54
C LYS A 104 3.22 16.84 6.10
N LYS A 105 2.61 16.98 4.91
CA LYS A 105 1.68 15.97 4.38
C LYS A 105 2.41 14.70 3.93
N ALA A 106 3.60 14.82 3.35
CA ALA A 106 4.43 13.67 3.00
C ALA A 106 4.89 12.89 4.24
N SER A 107 5.29 13.58 5.30
CA SER A 107 5.64 12.97 6.58
C SER A 107 4.44 12.27 7.22
N ALA A 108 3.26 12.89 7.22
CA ALA A 108 2.04 12.25 7.68
C ALA A 108 1.70 10.99 6.85
N ALA A 109 1.89 11.03 5.54
CA ALA A 109 1.70 9.87 4.68
C ALA A 109 2.68 8.73 5.00
N ALA A 110 3.96 9.04 5.24
CA ALA A 110 4.95 8.04 5.65
C ALA A 110 4.56 7.37 6.98
N LEU A 111 4.15 8.17 7.98
CA LEU A 111 3.72 7.66 9.30
C LEU A 111 2.43 6.83 9.22
N SER A 112 1.54 7.17 8.29
CA SER A 112 0.28 6.44 8.11
C SER A 112 0.47 4.97 7.73
N ILE A 113 1.63 4.58 7.18
CA ILE A 113 1.92 3.17 6.85
C ILE A 113 1.76 2.30 8.10
N THR A 114 2.37 2.72 9.23
CA THR A 114 2.26 2.02 10.52
C THR A 114 0.83 1.98 11.03
N GLU A 115 0.09 3.08 10.89
CA GLU A 115 -1.34 3.13 11.28
C GLU A 115 -2.17 2.11 10.50
N TYR A 116 -1.95 2.00 9.19
CA TYR A 116 -2.63 1.02 8.35
C TYR A 116 -2.22 -0.42 8.67
N ILE A 117 -0.96 -0.67 9.00
CA ILE A 117 -0.50 -2.01 9.42
C ILE A 117 -1.26 -2.46 10.65
N MET A 118 -1.29 -1.63 11.69
CA MET A 118 -2.00 -1.94 12.93
C MET A 118 -3.50 -2.16 12.68
N HIS A 119 -4.10 -1.29 11.86
CA HIS A 119 -5.51 -1.44 11.47
C HIS A 119 -5.77 -2.75 10.72
N CYS A 120 -4.91 -3.13 9.77
CA CYS A 120 -5.07 -4.32 8.96
C CYS A 120 -4.82 -5.61 9.74
N MET A 121 -3.83 -5.62 10.64
CA MET A 121 -3.63 -6.73 11.58
C MET A 121 -4.87 -6.93 12.45
N GLY A 122 -5.42 -5.85 13.03
CA GLY A 122 -6.65 -5.92 13.82
C GLY A 122 -7.82 -6.52 13.04
N LYS A 123 -8.05 -6.05 11.81
CA LYS A 123 -9.11 -6.60 10.94
C LYS A 123 -8.92 -8.08 10.63
N LEU A 124 -7.69 -8.52 10.37
CA LEU A 124 -7.40 -9.91 10.03
C LEU A 124 -7.57 -10.83 11.25
N ILE A 125 -7.13 -10.40 12.43
CA ILE A 125 -7.35 -11.10 13.70
C ILE A 125 -8.86 -11.24 14.00
N GLU A 126 -9.62 -10.15 13.85
CA GLU A 126 -11.09 -10.18 14.04
C GLU A 126 -11.77 -11.12 13.05
N SER A 127 -11.27 -11.19 11.81
CA SER A 127 -11.84 -12.05 10.76
C SER A 127 -11.51 -13.54 10.92
N SER A 128 -10.41 -13.87 11.59
CA SER A 128 -9.97 -15.24 11.84
C SER A 128 -10.54 -15.83 13.13
N ALA A 129 -11.09 -15.01 14.02
CA ALA A 129 -11.85 -15.47 15.17
C ALA A 129 -13.10 -16.25 14.71
N PRO A 130 -13.35 -17.47 15.22
CA PRO A 130 -14.56 -18.21 14.87
C PRO A 130 -15.79 -17.36 15.22
N SER A 131 -16.75 -17.29 14.30
CA SER A 131 -18.01 -16.56 14.45
C SER A 131 -18.78 -17.09 15.68
N GLY A 132 -18.46 -16.54 16.85
CA GLY A 132 -18.95 -17.01 18.15
C GLY A 132 -18.78 -15.97 19.26
N SER A 133 -17.97 -14.94 19.10
CA SER A 133 -17.92 -13.80 20.04
C SER A 133 -18.53 -12.53 19.43
N LYS A 134 -19.79 -12.62 19.01
CA LYS A 134 -20.67 -11.44 19.13
C LYS A 134 -21.38 -11.52 20.48
N ALA A 135 -20.76 -10.92 21.49
CA ALA A 135 -21.37 -10.50 22.75
C ALA A 135 -20.47 -9.36 23.27
N SER A 136 -20.76 -8.11 22.91
CA SER A 136 -21.62 -7.16 23.64
C SER A 136 -20.82 -6.33 24.64
N GLU A 137 -20.52 -5.08 24.27
CA GLU A 137 -20.98 -3.88 25.00
C GLU A 137 -20.87 -2.64 24.10
#